data_AF-A0A7J7F4L3-F1
#
_entry.id   AF-A0A7J7F4L3-F1
#
_cell.length_a   1.000
_cell.length_b   1.000
_cell.length_c   1.000
_cell.angle_alpha   90.00
_cell.angle_beta   90.00
_cell.angle_gamma   90.00
#
_symmetry.space_group_name_H-M   'P 1'
#
loop_
_entity.id
_entity.type
_entity.pdbx_description
1 polymer ?
#
loop_
_entity_poly.entity_id
_entity_poly.type
_entity_poly.pdbx_seq_one_letter_code
_entity_poly.pdbx_strand_id
1 'polypeptide(L)'
;MMVPGNAAGVAKQFLRCIFHQLAPNGILPQLFQSAIKGESPAEPPGAPRAARRRSLNAAKSHCDFPDGTFLRTLATSLMDFNELSSIAALSQLLEGLNNKKNLPAGGAMIRCLENIATFMEALPMDSPSSLWTTISNQFQTFFVKLPSVLPLKEIYEAKDTLRILTFTFSYLFTVFFRFQFENYDLPLEDTLYQCHKALGISYVIINKMKLTKCRIVYSLLEPFSKLLSFVIQNAVFTLAYLVEVCGLCYRAFTKERDKFYLSRSVVLELLQALKLKSPLPDTNLLLLVQFICADAGTKLAESTILSKQMIASVPGCGTAAMECTRQYINDVLDFMADMHTLTKLKSHMKTCSQPLHEDTFGGHLKVGLAQIAAMEISRGNHRDNKAVIRYLPWLYHPPSAMQQGPKEFIECVSHIRLLSWLLLGSLTHNAVCPNASSPCLPIPLDAGSHIADHLIVILIGFPEQSKTSVLHMCSLFHAFIFAQLWTVYCEQSAVATNVQSQNEFSFTAILTALEFWSRVTPSILQLMAHNKVMVEMVCLHVISLMEALQECNSTIFVKDTCQVKSHNAEEKQPVFRENLTVTRTLQGADTYVVANDSVKYQELGRDASGRKGGDLQVPRHQERNAAVNSDHRLGV
;
A
#
# COMPACT_ATOMS: atom_id res chain seq x y z
N MET A 1 -22.39 -49.78 -30.76
CA MET A 1 -22.32 -51.00 -29.92
C MET A 1 -21.28 -50.73 -28.84
N MET A 2 -21.69 -50.50 -27.60
CA MET A 2 -20.80 -50.15 -26.47
C MET A 2 -20.14 -51.42 -25.91
N VAL A 3 -18.85 -51.36 -25.59
CA VAL A 3 -18.18 -52.38 -24.78
C VAL A 3 -18.56 -52.16 -23.30
N PRO A 4 -19.07 -53.17 -22.58
CA PRO A 4 -19.26 -53.07 -21.14
C PRO A 4 -17.91 -53.27 -20.45
N GLY A 5 -17.49 -52.41 -19.50
CA GLY A 5 -16.28 -52.75 -18.75
C GLY A 5 -15.57 -51.70 -17.90
N ASN A 6 -16.16 -50.54 -17.59
CA ASN A 6 -15.55 -49.62 -16.64
C ASN A 6 -16.64 -48.88 -15.85
N ALA A 7 -16.69 -49.09 -14.53
CA ALA A 7 -17.61 -48.39 -13.63
C ALA A 7 -17.54 -46.86 -13.78
N ALA A 8 -16.35 -46.31 -14.05
CA ALA A 8 -16.16 -44.89 -14.34
C ALA A 8 -16.84 -44.46 -15.65
N GLY A 9 -16.83 -45.28 -16.70
CA GLY A 9 -17.54 -44.98 -17.95
C GLY A 9 -19.06 -44.91 -17.76
N VAL A 10 -19.61 -45.86 -16.99
CA VAL A 10 -21.03 -45.86 -16.61
C VAL A 10 -21.37 -44.63 -15.77
N ALA A 11 -20.52 -44.28 -14.80
CA ALA A 11 -20.71 -43.10 -13.97
C ALA A 11 -20.68 -41.79 -14.79
N LYS A 12 -19.75 -41.64 -15.74
CA LYS A 12 -19.71 -40.47 -16.65
C LYS A 12 -20.98 -40.36 -17.48
N GLN A 13 -21.47 -41.47 -18.02
CA GLN A 13 -22.71 -41.47 -18.81
C GLN A 13 -23.94 -41.15 -17.96
N PHE A 14 -24.00 -41.66 -16.73
CA PHE A 14 -25.02 -41.28 -15.77
C PHE A 14 -25.01 -39.76 -15.50
N LEU A 15 -23.83 -39.17 -15.24
CA LEU A 15 -23.70 -37.73 -15.05
C LEU A 15 -24.18 -36.94 -16.28
N ARG A 16 -23.81 -37.36 -17.50
CA ARG A 16 -24.28 -36.72 -18.74
C ARG A 16 -25.80 -36.72 -18.83
N CYS A 17 -26.43 -37.88 -18.68
CA CYS A 17 -27.88 -38.00 -18.80
C CYS A 17 -28.62 -37.19 -17.73
N ILE A 18 -28.17 -37.26 -16.47
CA ILE A 18 -28.80 -36.53 -15.36
C ILE A 18 -28.65 -35.02 -15.54
N PHE A 19 -27.43 -34.54 -15.78
CA PHE A 19 -27.21 -33.10 -15.88
C PHE A 19 -27.78 -32.51 -17.16
N HIS A 20 -27.83 -33.24 -18.27
CA HIS A 20 -28.56 -32.78 -19.47
C HIS A 20 -30.04 -32.54 -19.19
N GLN A 21 -30.71 -33.48 -18.53
CA GLN A 21 -32.15 -33.39 -18.23
C GLN A 21 -32.46 -32.37 -17.13
N LEU A 22 -31.55 -32.20 -16.17
CA LEU A 22 -31.76 -31.32 -15.02
C LEU A 22 -31.23 -29.89 -15.21
N ALA A 23 -30.29 -29.65 -16.13
CA ALA A 23 -29.70 -28.32 -16.36
C ALA A 23 -30.74 -27.24 -16.73
N PRO A 24 -31.72 -27.49 -17.63
CA PRO A 24 -32.80 -26.54 -17.90
C PRO A 24 -33.67 -26.21 -16.68
N ASN A 25 -33.71 -27.12 -15.69
CA ASN A 25 -34.47 -26.97 -14.45
C ASN A 25 -33.69 -26.27 -13.33
N GLY A 26 -32.52 -25.68 -13.64
CA GLY A 26 -31.75 -24.87 -12.70
C GLY A 26 -30.97 -25.67 -11.65
N ILE A 27 -30.65 -26.95 -11.93
CA ILE A 27 -29.83 -27.77 -11.02
C ILE A 27 -28.42 -27.19 -10.83
N LEU A 28 -27.86 -26.55 -11.86
CA LEU A 28 -26.47 -26.08 -11.84
C LEU A 28 -26.26 -24.97 -10.80
N PRO A 29 -27.06 -23.88 -10.75
CA PRO A 29 -26.98 -22.92 -9.65
C PRO A 29 -27.11 -23.56 -8.26
N GLN A 30 -27.99 -24.54 -8.09
CA GLN A 30 -28.22 -25.19 -6.79
C GLN A 30 -27.04 -26.08 -6.39
N LEU A 31 -26.54 -26.89 -7.32
CA LEU A 31 -25.35 -27.73 -7.13
C LEU A 31 -24.16 -26.86 -6.73
N PHE A 32 -23.90 -25.76 -7.44
CA PHE A 32 -22.73 -24.95 -7.14
C PHE A 32 -22.84 -24.20 -5.82
N GLN A 33 -24.05 -24.00 -5.27
CA GLN A 33 -24.22 -23.42 -3.92
C GLN A 33 -24.13 -24.47 -2.79
N SER A 34 -24.16 -25.77 -3.12
CA SER A 34 -24.17 -26.85 -2.13
C SER A 34 -22.79 -27.13 -1.56
N ALA A 35 -22.78 -27.76 -0.38
CA ALA A 35 -21.56 -28.26 0.24
C ALA A 35 -21.13 -29.56 -0.49
N ILE A 36 -20.30 -29.41 -1.52
CA ILE A 36 -19.67 -30.54 -2.24
C ILE A 36 -18.34 -30.96 -1.56
N LYS A 37 -17.96 -30.29 -0.46
CA LYS A 37 -16.81 -30.64 0.38
C LYS A 37 -17.21 -31.74 1.37
N GLY A 38 -16.42 -32.82 1.42
CA GLY A 38 -16.32 -33.63 2.64
C GLY A 38 -15.56 -32.84 3.69
N GLU A 39 -16.28 -32.18 4.61
CA GLU A 39 -15.67 -31.70 5.84
C GLU A 39 -15.35 -32.94 6.70
N SER A 40 -14.07 -33.30 6.81
CA SER A 40 -13.66 -34.08 7.98
C SER A 40 -13.85 -33.17 9.20
N PRO A 41 -14.69 -33.54 10.19
CA PRO A 41 -14.83 -32.73 11.38
C PRO A 41 -13.45 -32.68 12.06
N ALA A 42 -12.95 -31.47 12.30
CA ALA A 42 -11.73 -31.28 13.07
C ALA A 42 -11.89 -31.99 14.43
N GLU A 43 -11.11 -33.07 14.64
CA GLU A 43 -11.08 -33.76 15.92
C GLU A 43 -10.58 -32.78 16.99
N PRO A 44 -11.34 -32.54 18.09
CA PRO A 44 -10.81 -31.81 19.22
C PRO A 44 -9.66 -32.63 19.83
N PRO A 45 -8.53 -31.99 20.22
CA PRO A 45 -7.39 -32.70 20.77
C PRO A 45 -7.78 -33.30 22.13
N GLY A 46 -7.96 -34.62 22.20
CA GLY A 46 -8.08 -35.37 23.46
C GLY A 46 -9.26 -36.34 23.64
N ALA A 47 -10.07 -36.65 22.62
CA ALA A 47 -11.22 -37.55 22.82
C ALA A 47 -10.81 -39.04 22.98
N PRO A 48 -11.35 -39.79 23.98
CA PRO A 48 -10.96 -41.17 24.25
C PRO A 48 -11.50 -42.17 23.21
N ARG A 49 -10.64 -43.14 22.84
CA ARG A 49 -10.81 -44.17 21.78
C ARG A 49 -12.14 -44.96 21.79
N ALA A 50 -12.89 -44.99 22.89
CA ALA A 50 -14.15 -45.72 23.01
C ALA A 50 -15.35 -45.00 22.35
N ALA A 51 -15.33 -43.66 22.25
CA ALA A 51 -16.35 -42.90 21.52
C ALA A 51 -16.23 -43.08 19.99
N ARG A 52 -15.05 -43.51 19.51
CA ARG A 52 -14.68 -43.68 18.10
C ARG A 52 -15.51 -44.71 17.35
N ARG A 53 -16.06 -45.73 18.04
CA ARG A 53 -16.86 -46.79 17.40
C ARG A 53 -18.37 -46.53 17.35
N ARG A 54 -18.90 -45.61 18.16
CA ARG A 54 -20.34 -45.29 18.18
C ARG A 54 -20.72 -44.19 17.18
N SER A 55 -19.80 -43.26 16.86
CA SER A 55 -20.04 -42.19 15.89
C SER A 55 -19.99 -42.65 14.41
N LEU A 56 -19.23 -43.71 14.11
CA LEU A 56 -19.10 -44.24 12.74
C LEU A 56 -20.40 -44.80 12.14
N ASN A 57 -21.39 -45.14 12.98
CA ASN A 57 -22.65 -45.74 12.50
C ASN A 57 -23.76 -44.71 12.28
N ALA A 58 -23.59 -43.45 12.70
CA ALA A 58 -24.60 -42.40 12.55
C ALA A 58 -24.34 -41.43 11.38
N ALA A 59 -23.12 -41.39 10.83
CA ALA A 59 -22.72 -40.43 9.78
C ALA A 59 -22.77 -41.01 8.34
N LYS A 60 -23.53 -42.08 8.09
CA LYS A 60 -23.50 -42.80 6.80
C LYS A 60 -24.53 -42.32 5.76
N SER A 61 -25.14 -41.14 5.95
CA SER A 61 -26.14 -40.58 5.03
C SER A 61 -25.75 -39.27 4.35
N HIS A 62 -24.52 -38.79 4.51
CA HIS A 62 -24.01 -37.65 3.76
C HIS A 62 -22.95 -38.11 2.76
N CYS A 63 -23.16 -37.77 1.50
CA CYS A 63 -22.31 -38.09 0.37
C CYS A 63 -21.01 -37.28 0.43
N ASP A 64 -20.07 -37.72 1.26
CA ASP A 64 -18.73 -37.13 1.32
C ASP A 64 -17.89 -37.62 0.13
N PHE A 65 -17.72 -36.77 -0.88
CA PHE A 65 -16.75 -36.95 -1.96
C PHE A 65 -15.39 -36.38 -1.51
N PRO A 66 -14.26 -37.09 -1.70
CA PRO A 66 -12.94 -36.56 -1.36
C PRO A 66 -12.58 -35.36 -2.27
N ASP A 67 -12.16 -34.25 -1.66
CA ASP A 67 -11.53 -33.04 -2.21
C ASP A 67 -11.88 -32.62 -3.65
N GLY A 68 -13.01 -31.94 -3.86
CA GLY A 68 -13.31 -31.22 -5.12
C GLY A 68 -13.32 -32.08 -6.40
N THR A 69 -13.20 -33.41 -6.26
CA THR A 69 -13.10 -34.37 -7.36
C THR A 69 -14.39 -34.41 -8.17
N PHE A 70 -15.54 -34.32 -7.50
CA PHE A 70 -16.85 -34.39 -8.16
C PHE A 70 -17.02 -33.34 -9.26
N LEU A 71 -16.71 -32.07 -8.99
CA LEU A 71 -16.88 -31.00 -9.99
C LEU A 71 -15.91 -31.13 -11.16
N ARG A 72 -14.67 -31.57 -10.90
CA ARG A 72 -13.71 -31.90 -11.98
C ARG A 72 -14.19 -33.10 -12.80
N THR A 73 -14.71 -34.13 -12.15
CA THR A 73 -15.28 -35.31 -12.81
C THR A 73 -16.51 -34.93 -13.63
N LEU A 74 -17.37 -34.04 -13.12
CA LEU A 74 -18.52 -33.54 -13.85
C LEU A 74 -18.08 -32.76 -15.10
N ALA A 75 -17.16 -31.81 -14.96
CA ALA A 75 -16.62 -31.05 -16.09
C ALA A 75 -15.98 -31.95 -17.16
N THR A 76 -15.15 -32.91 -16.76
CA THR A 76 -14.54 -33.88 -17.70
C THR A 76 -15.54 -34.85 -18.30
N SER A 77 -16.64 -35.17 -17.61
CA SER A 77 -17.73 -36.00 -18.16
C SER A 77 -18.52 -35.27 -19.23
N LEU A 78 -18.62 -33.95 -19.14
CA LEU A 78 -19.38 -33.11 -20.07
C LEU A 78 -18.52 -32.57 -21.23
N MET A 79 -17.20 -32.81 -21.22
CA MET A 79 -16.26 -32.18 -22.15
C MET A 79 -16.52 -32.56 -23.63
N ASP A 80 -16.81 -33.82 -23.89
CA ASP A 80 -17.05 -34.46 -25.19
C ASP A 80 -18.54 -34.67 -25.48
N PHE A 81 -19.42 -34.09 -24.66
CA PHE A 81 -20.87 -34.28 -24.76
C PHE A 81 -21.55 -33.09 -25.46
N ASN A 82 -21.98 -33.30 -26.70
CA ASN A 82 -22.49 -32.23 -27.57
C ASN A 82 -23.80 -31.59 -27.07
N GLU A 83 -24.66 -32.36 -26.40
CA GLU A 83 -25.98 -31.90 -25.96
C GLU A 83 -25.91 -30.99 -24.72
N LEU A 84 -24.87 -31.17 -23.89
CA LEU A 84 -24.53 -30.28 -22.78
C LEU A 84 -23.02 -30.32 -22.59
N SER A 85 -22.31 -29.48 -23.34
CA SER A 85 -20.88 -29.34 -23.13
C SER A 85 -20.59 -28.76 -21.75
N SER A 86 -19.41 -29.02 -21.21
CA SER A 86 -18.99 -28.47 -19.91
C SER A 86 -19.00 -26.93 -19.91
N ILE A 87 -18.72 -26.31 -21.05
CA ILE A 87 -18.83 -24.86 -21.29
C ILE A 87 -20.29 -24.41 -21.34
N ALA A 88 -21.18 -25.17 -21.99
CA ALA A 88 -22.62 -24.89 -21.98
C ALA A 88 -23.20 -25.00 -20.56
N ALA A 89 -22.73 -25.94 -19.75
CA ALA A 89 -23.10 -26.04 -18.34
C ALA A 89 -22.62 -24.81 -17.54
N LEU A 90 -21.40 -24.31 -17.75
CA LEU A 90 -20.96 -23.05 -17.15
C LEU A 90 -21.84 -21.87 -17.59
N SER A 91 -22.19 -21.79 -18.88
CA SER A 91 -23.07 -20.75 -19.40
C SER A 91 -24.45 -20.78 -18.75
N GLN A 92 -25.07 -21.97 -18.63
CA GLN A 92 -26.38 -22.11 -17.98
C GLN A 92 -26.32 -21.82 -16.47
N LEU A 93 -25.21 -22.14 -15.81
CA LEU A 93 -24.97 -21.75 -14.42
C LEU A 93 -24.96 -20.23 -14.26
N LEU A 94 -24.15 -19.52 -15.05
CA LEU A 94 -24.02 -18.07 -14.96
C LEU A 94 -25.31 -17.36 -15.37
N GLU A 95 -26.00 -17.86 -16.39
CA GLU A 95 -27.33 -17.40 -16.78
C GLU A 95 -28.32 -17.56 -15.62
N GLY A 96 -28.35 -18.73 -14.98
CA GLY A 96 -29.21 -19.00 -13.82
C GLY A 96 -28.90 -18.11 -12.61
N LEU A 97 -27.63 -17.75 -12.38
CA LEU A 97 -27.24 -16.79 -11.34
C LEU A 97 -27.62 -15.35 -11.73
N ASN A 98 -27.43 -14.97 -12.98
CA ASN A 98 -27.72 -13.63 -13.48
C ASN A 98 -29.23 -13.35 -13.63
N ASN A 99 -30.05 -14.37 -13.87
CA ASN A 99 -31.50 -14.22 -13.95
C ASN A 99 -32.15 -13.96 -12.57
N LYS A 100 -31.45 -14.28 -11.48
CA LYS A 100 -31.92 -13.93 -10.13
C LYS A 100 -31.78 -12.43 -9.88
N LYS A 101 -32.78 -11.85 -9.21
CA LYS A 101 -32.78 -10.43 -8.79
C LYS A 101 -31.56 -10.13 -7.91
N ASN A 102 -31.29 -11.00 -6.95
CA ASN A 102 -30.12 -10.96 -6.08
C ASN A 102 -29.34 -12.28 -6.22
N LEU A 103 -28.02 -12.18 -6.13
CA LEU A 103 -27.17 -13.35 -6.00
C LEU A 103 -27.40 -14.04 -4.64
N PRO A 104 -27.00 -15.31 -4.48
CA PRO A 104 -26.93 -15.95 -3.16
C PRO A 104 -26.17 -15.07 -2.17
N ALA A 105 -26.58 -15.03 -0.90
CA ALA A 105 -25.94 -14.19 0.11
C ALA A 105 -24.92 -14.97 0.96
N GLY A 106 -23.89 -14.28 1.45
CA GLY A 106 -22.99 -14.79 2.49
C GLY A 106 -22.22 -16.04 2.08
N GLY A 107 -22.10 -17.01 2.99
CA GLY A 107 -21.37 -18.27 2.77
C GLY A 107 -21.83 -19.10 1.57
N ALA A 108 -23.11 -18.99 1.16
CA ALA A 108 -23.61 -19.71 -0.02
C ALA A 108 -22.99 -19.16 -1.32
N MET A 109 -22.77 -17.85 -1.40
CA MET A 109 -22.09 -17.23 -2.54
C MET A 109 -20.61 -17.59 -2.56
N ILE A 110 -19.97 -17.58 -1.38
CA ILE A 110 -18.56 -17.96 -1.24
C ILE A 110 -18.35 -19.39 -1.73
N ARG A 111 -19.18 -20.34 -1.30
CA ARG A 111 -19.17 -21.73 -1.81
C ARG A 111 -19.44 -21.81 -3.31
N CYS A 112 -20.37 -21.00 -3.82
CA CYS A 112 -20.65 -20.92 -5.25
C CYS A 112 -19.43 -20.48 -6.06
N LEU A 113 -18.67 -19.49 -5.58
CA LEU A 113 -17.41 -19.07 -6.20
C LEU A 113 -16.34 -20.18 -6.15
N GLU A 114 -16.19 -20.87 -5.01
CA GLU A 114 -15.26 -22.01 -4.87
C GLU A 114 -15.58 -23.15 -5.84
N ASN A 115 -16.86 -23.46 -6.00
CA ASN A 115 -17.33 -24.52 -6.89
C ASN A 115 -17.21 -24.10 -8.36
N ILE A 116 -17.54 -22.83 -8.69
CA ILE A 116 -17.34 -22.27 -10.04
C ILE A 116 -15.87 -22.39 -10.42
N ALA A 117 -14.97 -21.98 -9.52
CA ALA A 117 -13.56 -22.24 -9.67
C ALA A 117 -13.35 -23.74 -9.89
N THR A 118 -13.56 -24.62 -8.90
CA THR A 118 -13.25 -26.06 -9.02
C THR A 118 -13.69 -26.71 -10.35
N PHE A 119 -14.91 -26.42 -10.83
CA PHE A 119 -15.43 -26.90 -12.12
C PHE A 119 -14.65 -26.36 -13.33
N MET A 120 -14.35 -25.07 -13.30
CA MET A 120 -13.65 -24.36 -14.36
C MET A 120 -12.25 -24.97 -14.64
N GLU A 121 -11.50 -25.50 -13.64
CA GLU A 121 -10.14 -26.09 -13.88
C GLU A 121 -10.13 -27.23 -14.89
N ALA A 122 -11.28 -27.88 -15.04
CA ALA A 122 -11.46 -29.06 -15.85
C ALA A 122 -12.13 -28.76 -17.20
N LEU A 123 -12.31 -27.47 -17.58
CA LEU A 123 -12.87 -27.08 -18.87
C LEU A 123 -11.86 -27.18 -20.03
N PRO A 124 -12.31 -27.56 -21.24
CA PRO A 124 -11.47 -27.58 -22.44
C PRO A 124 -11.29 -26.17 -23.01
N MET A 125 -10.07 -25.83 -23.47
CA MET A 125 -9.80 -24.48 -23.97
C MET A 125 -10.07 -24.27 -25.46
N ASP A 126 -10.03 -25.35 -26.24
CA ASP A 126 -10.10 -25.30 -27.71
C ASP A 126 -11.53 -25.09 -28.23
N SER A 127 -12.35 -24.38 -27.46
CA SER A 127 -13.77 -24.21 -27.72
C SER A 127 -14.06 -22.95 -28.56
N PRO A 128 -15.17 -22.93 -29.32
CA PRO A 128 -15.52 -21.81 -30.18
C PRO A 128 -15.49 -20.45 -29.47
N SER A 129 -14.92 -19.44 -30.13
CA SER A 129 -14.79 -18.07 -29.59
C SER A 129 -16.14 -17.43 -29.23
N SER A 130 -17.22 -17.83 -29.90
CA SER A 130 -18.58 -17.37 -29.63
C SER A 130 -19.09 -17.80 -28.24
N LEU A 131 -18.84 -19.05 -27.82
CA LEU A 131 -19.26 -19.54 -26.50
C LEU A 131 -18.53 -18.80 -25.37
N TRP A 132 -17.23 -18.57 -25.56
CA TRP A 132 -16.44 -17.78 -24.62
C TRP A 132 -16.85 -16.31 -24.57
N THR A 133 -17.36 -15.75 -25.68
CA THR A 133 -17.96 -14.40 -25.70
C THR A 133 -19.18 -14.35 -24.79
N THR A 134 -20.09 -15.32 -24.93
CA THR A 134 -21.30 -15.42 -24.11
C THR A 134 -20.97 -15.56 -22.63
N ILE A 135 -20.08 -16.48 -22.28
CA ILE A 135 -19.64 -16.70 -20.89
C ILE A 135 -18.98 -15.43 -20.32
N SER A 136 -18.16 -14.75 -21.11
CA SER A 136 -17.54 -13.49 -20.70
C SER A 136 -18.59 -12.44 -20.35
N ASN A 137 -19.58 -12.22 -21.22
CA ASN A 137 -20.66 -11.26 -20.98
C ASN A 137 -21.47 -11.63 -19.73
N GLN A 138 -21.75 -12.91 -19.52
CA GLN A 138 -22.41 -13.38 -18.30
C GLN A 138 -21.57 -13.15 -17.05
N PHE A 139 -20.25 -13.34 -17.11
CA PHE A 139 -19.35 -12.99 -16.01
C PHE A 139 -19.34 -11.49 -15.73
N GLN A 140 -19.40 -10.63 -16.75
CA GLN A 140 -19.52 -9.19 -16.53
C GLN A 140 -20.77 -8.85 -15.72
N THR A 141 -21.93 -9.37 -16.12
CA THR A 141 -23.20 -9.17 -15.39
C THR A 141 -23.11 -9.71 -13.97
N PHE A 142 -22.48 -10.87 -13.80
CA PHE A 142 -22.31 -11.51 -12.51
C PHE A 142 -21.42 -10.68 -11.57
N PHE A 143 -20.26 -10.18 -12.04
CA PHE A 143 -19.35 -9.37 -11.23
C PHE A 143 -19.93 -8.01 -10.85
N VAL A 144 -20.82 -7.44 -11.67
CA VAL A 144 -21.55 -6.21 -11.29
C VAL A 144 -22.46 -6.46 -10.09
N LYS A 145 -23.08 -7.65 -9.99
CA LYS A 145 -23.97 -8.01 -8.88
C LYS A 145 -23.22 -8.47 -7.63
N LEU A 146 -22.05 -9.09 -7.79
CA LEU A 146 -21.30 -9.78 -6.72
C LEU A 146 -20.99 -8.92 -5.48
N PRO A 147 -20.56 -7.64 -5.58
CA PRO A 147 -20.29 -6.81 -4.42
C PRO A 147 -21.45 -6.68 -3.42
N SER A 148 -22.69 -6.76 -3.90
CA SER A 148 -23.88 -6.54 -3.06
C SER A 148 -24.22 -7.71 -2.13
N VAL A 149 -23.59 -8.88 -2.30
CA VAL A 149 -23.93 -10.11 -1.58
C VAL A 149 -22.77 -10.73 -0.79
N LEU A 150 -21.56 -10.17 -0.93
CA LEU A 150 -20.40 -10.58 -0.14
C LEU A 150 -20.58 -10.10 1.32
N PRO A 151 -20.40 -10.97 2.32
CA PRO A 151 -20.73 -10.65 3.70
C PRO A 151 -19.73 -9.67 4.30
N LEU A 152 -19.97 -8.35 4.20
CA LEU A 152 -19.07 -7.28 4.65
C LEU A 152 -18.73 -7.30 6.15
N LYS A 153 -19.59 -7.89 7.00
CA LYS A 153 -19.39 -7.93 8.47
C LYS A 153 -18.59 -9.13 8.98
N GLU A 154 -18.50 -10.22 8.22
CA GLU A 154 -17.74 -11.44 8.59
C GLU A 154 -16.31 -11.46 7.99
N ILE A 155 -15.91 -10.40 7.26
CA ILE A 155 -14.61 -10.29 6.58
C ILE A 155 -13.44 -10.06 7.54
N TYR A 156 -13.72 -9.64 8.79
CA TYR A 156 -12.68 -9.31 9.76
C TYR A 156 -11.83 -10.52 10.21
N GLU A 157 -12.29 -11.76 10.01
CA GLU A 157 -11.55 -12.97 10.43
C GLU A 157 -11.23 -13.97 9.30
N ALA A 158 -11.71 -13.74 8.07
CA ALA A 158 -11.63 -14.78 7.03
C ALA A 158 -10.42 -14.62 6.10
N LYS A 159 -9.28 -15.25 6.48
CA LYS A 159 -8.18 -15.59 5.54
C LYS A 159 -8.68 -16.36 4.31
N ASP A 160 -9.83 -17.04 4.42
CA ASP A 160 -10.39 -17.89 3.37
C ASP A 160 -11.18 -17.11 2.31
N THR A 161 -11.88 -16.01 2.64
CA THR A 161 -12.69 -15.26 1.65
C THR A 161 -11.84 -14.49 0.63
N LEU A 162 -10.67 -14.00 1.04
CA LEU A 162 -9.65 -13.42 0.14
C LEU A 162 -8.96 -14.49 -0.68
N ARG A 163 -8.62 -15.63 -0.06
CA ARG A 163 -8.11 -16.78 -0.78
C ARG A 163 -9.09 -17.22 -1.85
N ILE A 164 -10.40 -17.16 -1.60
CA ILE A 164 -11.46 -17.54 -2.54
C ILE A 164 -11.66 -16.45 -3.58
N LEU A 165 -11.76 -15.16 -3.26
CA LEU A 165 -11.87 -14.12 -4.28
C LEU A 165 -10.64 -14.08 -5.16
N THR A 166 -9.43 -14.21 -4.61
CA THR A 166 -8.17 -14.32 -5.35
C THR A 166 -8.00 -15.66 -6.05
N PHE A 167 -8.42 -16.80 -5.48
CA PHE A 167 -8.50 -18.07 -6.20
C PHE A 167 -9.45 -17.85 -7.35
N THR A 168 -10.72 -17.55 -7.13
CA THR A 168 -11.72 -17.36 -8.20
C THR A 168 -11.23 -16.36 -9.25
N PHE A 169 -10.57 -15.25 -8.90
CA PHE A 169 -9.97 -14.31 -9.87
C PHE A 169 -8.78 -14.91 -10.64
N SER A 170 -7.76 -15.41 -9.93
CA SER A 170 -6.56 -16.05 -10.49
C SER A 170 -6.90 -17.30 -11.30
N TYR A 171 -7.98 -17.96 -10.93
CA TYR A 171 -8.45 -19.24 -11.42
C TYR A 171 -9.44 -19.10 -12.56
N LEU A 172 -10.39 -18.15 -12.52
CA LEU A 172 -11.17 -17.74 -13.70
C LEU A 172 -10.23 -17.29 -14.83
N PHE A 173 -9.12 -16.64 -14.46
CA PHE A 173 -8.04 -16.30 -15.36
C PHE A 173 -7.26 -17.55 -15.81
N THR A 174 -6.90 -18.47 -14.91
CA THR A 174 -6.21 -19.75 -15.22
C THR A 174 -7.05 -20.65 -16.14
N VAL A 175 -8.37 -20.67 -15.98
CA VAL A 175 -9.31 -21.51 -16.73
C VAL A 175 -9.65 -20.94 -18.08
N PHE A 176 -9.55 -19.63 -18.28
CA PHE A 176 -9.67 -19.06 -19.61
C PHE A 176 -8.41 -19.30 -20.48
N PHE A 177 -7.35 -20.00 -20.01
CA PHE A 177 -6.07 -20.14 -20.76
C PHE A 177 -5.28 -21.48 -20.69
N ARG A 178 -5.87 -22.62 -20.28
CA ARG A 178 -5.16 -23.89 -19.99
C ARG A 178 -5.06 -24.95 -21.12
N PHE A 179 -4.32 -24.72 -22.23
CA PHE A 179 -4.14 -25.79 -23.26
C PHE A 179 -2.91 -25.59 -24.17
N GLN A 180 -1.68 -25.96 -23.76
CA GLN A 180 -0.55 -26.15 -24.72
C GLN A 180 0.79 -26.71 -24.21
N PHE A 181 0.94 -27.36 -23.05
CA PHE A 181 2.25 -27.97 -22.74
C PHE A 181 2.10 -29.35 -22.12
N GLU A 182 2.32 -30.37 -22.95
CA GLU A 182 2.37 -31.80 -22.61
C GLU A 182 3.81 -32.36 -22.71
N ASN A 183 4.83 -31.52 -22.87
CA ASN A 183 6.22 -31.97 -22.99
C ASN A 183 7.11 -31.12 -22.09
N TYR A 184 7.40 -31.55 -20.86
CA TYR A 184 8.64 -31.27 -20.11
C TYR A 184 8.56 -32.03 -18.77
N ASP A 185 9.21 -33.18 -18.70
CA ASP A 185 9.40 -33.96 -17.47
C ASP A 185 10.44 -33.29 -16.57
N LEU A 186 10.06 -32.96 -15.34
CA LEU A 186 10.98 -32.56 -14.26
C LEU A 186 10.61 -33.32 -12.98
N PRO A 187 11.61 -33.85 -12.24
CA PRO A 187 11.39 -34.84 -11.21
C PRO A 187 10.87 -34.20 -9.92
N LEU A 188 9.90 -34.87 -9.29
CA LEU A 188 9.26 -34.51 -8.05
C LEU A 188 10.09 -34.97 -6.85
N GLU A 189 10.39 -34.07 -5.92
CA GLU A 189 10.35 -34.40 -4.49
C GLU A 189 10.13 -33.16 -3.60
N ASP A 190 9.79 -33.44 -2.35
CA ASP A 190 8.75 -32.82 -1.51
C ASP A 190 8.81 -31.32 -1.15
N THR A 191 7.63 -30.78 -0.83
CA THR A 191 7.31 -29.42 -0.31
C THR A 191 7.48 -28.23 -1.26
N LEU A 192 8.35 -28.30 -2.26
CA LEU A 192 8.40 -27.38 -3.42
C LEU A 192 7.28 -27.63 -4.45
N TYR A 193 6.55 -28.75 -4.27
CA TYR A 193 5.53 -29.29 -5.16
C TYR A 193 4.25 -28.44 -5.28
N GLN A 194 3.97 -27.54 -4.31
CA GLN A 194 2.86 -26.59 -4.38
C GLN A 194 3.25 -25.25 -5.05
N CYS A 195 4.53 -24.84 -4.96
CA CYS A 195 5.02 -23.59 -5.55
C CYS A 195 5.39 -23.71 -7.04
N HIS A 196 5.81 -24.89 -7.50
CA HIS A 196 6.13 -25.12 -8.93
C HIS A 196 4.88 -25.16 -9.83
N LYS A 197 3.71 -25.55 -9.32
CA LYS A 197 2.45 -25.47 -10.08
C LYS A 197 2.03 -24.03 -10.40
N ALA A 198 2.35 -23.05 -9.54
CA ALA A 198 2.09 -21.63 -9.79
C ALA A 198 3.05 -21.00 -10.83
N LEU A 199 4.28 -21.51 -10.93
CA LEU A 199 5.32 -20.99 -11.85
C LEU A 199 5.16 -21.50 -13.29
N GLY A 200 4.72 -22.75 -13.49
CA GLY A 200 4.38 -23.26 -14.83
C GLY A 200 3.19 -22.54 -15.47
N ILE A 201 2.24 -22.07 -14.66
CA ILE A 201 1.02 -21.37 -15.12
C ILE A 201 1.33 -19.94 -15.57
N SER A 202 2.24 -19.24 -14.89
CA SER A 202 2.64 -17.87 -15.22
C SER A 202 3.42 -17.77 -16.55
N TYR A 203 4.22 -18.80 -16.89
CA TYR A 203 4.99 -18.88 -18.14
C TYR A 203 4.10 -19.13 -19.36
N VAL A 204 3.02 -19.91 -19.21
CA VAL A 204 2.08 -20.26 -20.30
C VAL A 204 1.21 -19.08 -20.72
N ILE A 205 0.74 -18.25 -19.77
CA ILE A 205 -0.07 -17.06 -20.04
C ILE A 205 0.71 -16.10 -20.96
N ILE A 206 1.96 -15.79 -20.63
CA ILE A 206 2.84 -14.86 -21.36
C ILE A 206 3.16 -15.36 -22.78
N ASN A 207 3.41 -16.66 -22.95
CA ASN A 207 3.68 -17.23 -24.28
C ASN A 207 2.41 -17.41 -25.15
N LYS A 208 1.21 -17.55 -24.56
CA LYS A 208 -0.07 -17.74 -25.29
C LYS A 208 -0.76 -16.46 -25.74
N MET A 209 -0.45 -15.29 -25.17
CA MET A 209 -1.07 -14.02 -25.56
C MET A 209 -0.51 -13.44 -26.86
N LYS A 210 0.52 -14.09 -27.44
CA LYS A 210 0.89 -13.90 -28.84
C LYS A 210 -0.13 -14.52 -29.83
N LEU A 211 -0.99 -15.46 -29.41
CA LEU A 211 -1.69 -16.36 -30.34
C LEU A 211 -3.16 -16.07 -30.66
N THR A 212 -3.98 -15.44 -29.79
CA THR A 212 -5.45 -15.45 -30.03
C THR A 212 -6.13 -14.15 -30.50
N LYS A 213 -5.49 -12.97 -30.50
CA LYS A 213 -6.13 -11.69 -30.95
C LYS A 213 -7.60 -11.49 -30.42
N CYS A 214 -7.96 -12.07 -29.27
CA CYS A 214 -9.37 -12.25 -28.91
C CYS A 214 -9.88 -10.99 -28.19
N ARG A 215 -10.80 -10.26 -28.83
CA ARG A 215 -11.33 -8.96 -28.40
C ARG A 215 -12.11 -9.01 -27.06
N ILE A 216 -12.42 -10.20 -26.57
CA ILE A 216 -13.31 -10.48 -25.42
C ILE A 216 -12.60 -10.26 -24.08
N VAL A 217 -11.30 -10.56 -23.99
CA VAL A 217 -10.52 -10.41 -22.73
C VAL A 217 -10.45 -8.93 -22.30
N TYR A 218 -10.53 -8.01 -23.26
CA TYR A 218 -10.53 -6.56 -23.01
C TYR A 218 -11.79 -6.09 -22.29
N SER A 219 -12.94 -6.75 -22.48
CA SER A 219 -14.20 -6.32 -21.88
C SER A 219 -14.28 -6.69 -20.39
N LEU A 220 -13.50 -7.67 -19.93
CA LEU A 220 -13.49 -8.10 -18.53
C LEU A 220 -12.65 -7.19 -17.60
N LEU A 221 -11.69 -6.42 -18.15
CA LEU A 221 -10.82 -5.56 -17.35
C LEU A 221 -11.59 -4.54 -16.51
N GLU A 222 -12.64 -3.95 -17.06
CA GLU A 222 -13.44 -2.93 -16.34
C GLU A 222 -14.23 -3.53 -15.16
N PRO A 223 -15.05 -4.59 -15.33
CA PRO A 223 -15.70 -5.27 -14.20
C PRO A 223 -14.70 -5.74 -13.13
N PHE A 224 -13.55 -6.28 -13.56
CA PHE A 224 -12.51 -6.72 -12.64
C PHE A 224 -11.89 -5.57 -11.86
N SER A 225 -11.62 -4.44 -12.51
CA SER A 225 -11.18 -3.23 -11.82
C SER A 225 -12.20 -2.77 -10.78
N LYS A 226 -13.51 -2.79 -11.10
CA LYS A 226 -14.56 -2.38 -10.14
C LYS A 226 -14.62 -3.34 -8.94
N LEU A 227 -14.48 -4.64 -9.17
CA LEU A 227 -14.41 -5.62 -8.08
C LEU A 227 -13.16 -5.42 -7.23
N LEU A 228 -12.01 -5.17 -7.85
CA LEU A 228 -10.75 -4.89 -7.17
C LEU A 228 -10.86 -3.64 -6.27
N SER A 229 -11.40 -2.54 -6.80
CA SER A 229 -11.71 -1.33 -6.03
C SER A 229 -12.62 -1.63 -4.84
N PHE A 230 -13.68 -2.43 -5.05
CA PHE A 230 -14.58 -2.83 -3.97
C PHE A 230 -13.86 -3.60 -2.85
N VAL A 231 -12.97 -4.54 -3.20
CA VAL A 231 -12.16 -5.30 -2.24
C VAL A 231 -11.24 -4.37 -1.46
N ILE A 232 -10.50 -3.48 -2.15
CA ILE A 232 -9.61 -2.50 -1.50
C ILE A 232 -10.37 -1.60 -0.51
N GLN A 233 -11.60 -1.22 -0.84
CA GLN A 233 -12.41 -0.33 0.00
C GLN A 233 -13.10 -1.02 1.18
N ASN A 234 -13.38 -2.32 1.10
CA ASN A 234 -14.32 -2.97 2.03
C ASN A 234 -13.82 -4.28 2.64
N ALA A 235 -12.65 -4.77 2.25
CA ALA A 235 -12.06 -5.99 2.77
C ALA A 235 -10.61 -5.77 3.21
N VAL A 236 -10.15 -6.59 4.15
CA VAL A 236 -8.70 -6.78 4.38
C VAL A 236 -8.14 -7.47 3.14
N PHE A 237 -6.88 -7.24 2.75
CA PHE A 237 -6.24 -8.02 1.68
C PHE A 237 -4.76 -8.25 1.92
N THR A 238 -4.17 -9.21 1.21
CA THR A 238 -2.73 -9.46 1.24
C THR A 238 -2.05 -8.81 0.05
N LEU A 239 -0.96 -8.08 0.31
CA LEU A 239 -0.19 -7.39 -0.74
C LEU A 239 0.28 -8.33 -1.85
N ALA A 240 0.76 -9.54 -1.49
CA ALA A 240 1.23 -10.54 -2.45
C ALA A 240 0.23 -10.78 -3.58
N TYR A 241 -1.05 -10.94 -3.22
CA TYR A 241 -2.12 -11.19 -4.17
C TYR A 241 -2.42 -9.99 -5.06
N LEU A 242 -2.36 -8.78 -4.51
CA LEU A 242 -2.53 -7.55 -5.27
C LEU A 242 -1.42 -7.38 -6.32
N VAL A 243 -0.15 -7.58 -5.90
CA VAL A 243 1.01 -7.56 -6.80
C VAL A 243 0.88 -8.61 -7.87
N GLU A 244 0.49 -9.84 -7.51
CA GLU A 244 0.36 -10.94 -8.47
C GLU A 244 -0.70 -10.62 -9.54
N VAL A 245 -1.90 -10.18 -9.14
CA VAL A 245 -3.00 -9.84 -10.07
C VAL A 245 -2.60 -8.69 -11.01
N CYS A 246 -2.02 -7.62 -10.47
CA CYS A 246 -1.55 -6.49 -11.28
C CYS A 246 -0.39 -6.86 -12.20
N GLY A 247 0.58 -7.65 -11.70
CA GLY A 247 1.72 -8.12 -12.47
C GLY A 247 1.31 -9.11 -13.57
N LEU A 248 0.28 -9.92 -13.34
CA LEU A 248 -0.32 -10.77 -14.37
C LEU A 248 -0.99 -9.89 -15.45
N CYS A 249 -1.78 -8.89 -15.08
CA CYS A 249 -2.35 -7.93 -16.04
C CYS A 249 -1.26 -7.23 -16.87
N TYR A 250 -0.20 -6.74 -16.23
CA TYR A 250 0.91 -6.07 -16.93
C TYR A 250 1.56 -6.98 -17.98
N ARG A 251 1.80 -8.25 -17.63
CA ARG A 251 2.39 -9.24 -18.53
C ARG A 251 1.37 -9.78 -19.54
N ALA A 252 0.06 -9.62 -19.25
CA ALA A 252 -1.02 -10.19 -20.04
C ALA A 252 -1.24 -9.47 -21.39
N PHE A 253 -1.12 -8.15 -21.37
CA PHE A 253 -1.47 -7.33 -22.52
C PHE A 253 -0.23 -6.78 -23.21
N THR A 254 -0.37 -6.45 -24.49
CA THR A 254 0.70 -5.80 -25.27
C THR A 254 0.51 -4.30 -25.35
N LYS A 255 -0.76 -3.82 -25.36
CA LYS A 255 -1.09 -2.40 -25.37
C LYS A 255 -0.93 -1.79 -23.98
N GLU A 256 -0.17 -0.71 -23.86
CA GLU A 256 0.10 -0.04 -22.57
C GLU A 256 -1.16 0.29 -21.78
N ARG A 257 -2.19 0.82 -22.46
CA ARG A 257 -3.50 1.13 -21.84
C ARG A 257 -4.08 -0.05 -21.06
N ASP A 258 -3.95 -1.25 -21.60
CA ASP A 258 -4.55 -2.46 -21.04
C ASP A 258 -3.57 -3.14 -20.07
N LYS A 259 -2.25 -3.08 -20.32
CA LYS A 259 -1.20 -3.51 -19.38
C LYS A 259 -1.33 -2.85 -18.02
N PHE A 260 -1.49 -1.53 -18.04
CA PHE A 260 -1.51 -0.71 -16.84
C PHE A 260 -2.89 -0.66 -16.19
N TYR A 261 -3.91 -1.32 -16.77
CA TYR A 261 -5.30 -1.08 -16.39
C TYR A 261 -5.55 -1.34 -14.91
N LEU A 262 -5.20 -2.53 -14.40
CA LEU A 262 -5.41 -2.87 -12.99
C LEU A 262 -4.50 -2.07 -12.05
N SER A 263 -3.20 -1.96 -12.35
CA SER A 263 -2.26 -1.17 -11.53
C SER A 263 -2.68 0.30 -11.43
N ARG A 264 -3.14 0.89 -12.53
CA ARG A 264 -3.69 2.25 -12.56
C ARG A 264 -4.94 2.38 -11.70
N SER A 265 -5.84 1.39 -11.73
CA SER A 265 -7.02 1.40 -10.86
C SER A 265 -6.63 1.38 -9.38
N VAL A 266 -5.64 0.57 -8.99
CA VAL A 266 -5.11 0.54 -7.61
C VAL A 266 -4.53 1.90 -7.21
N VAL A 267 -3.73 2.53 -8.08
CA VAL A 267 -3.16 3.87 -7.84
C VAL A 267 -4.27 4.93 -7.73
N LEU A 268 -5.31 4.85 -8.56
CA LEU A 268 -6.45 5.75 -8.50
C LEU A 268 -7.24 5.61 -7.20
N GLU A 269 -7.38 4.41 -6.63
CA GLU A 269 -8.00 4.22 -5.31
C GLU A 269 -7.18 4.93 -4.21
N LEU A 270 -5.85 4.79 -4.23
CA LEU A 270 -4.98 5.53 -3.30
C LEU A 270 -5.18 7.04 -3.45
N LEU A 271 -5.13 7.56 -4.67
CA LEU A 271 -5.29 9.00 -4.94
C LEU A 271 -6.68 9.52 -4.54
N GLN A 272 -7.74 8.75 -4.75
CA GLN A 272 -9.07 9.09 -4.28
C GLN A 272 -9.15 9.15 -2.76
N ALA A 273 -8.46 8.24 -2.06
CA ALA A 273 -8.37 8.26 -0.60
C ALA A 273 -7.58 9.48 -0.09
N LEU A 274 -6.44 9.79 -0.70
CA LEU A 274 -5.66 11.00 -0.37
C LEU A 274 -6.46 12.29 -0.61
N LYS A 275 -7.32 12.30 -1.63
CA LYS A 275 -8.25 13.39 -1.95
C LYS A 275 -9.55 13.36 -1.12
N LEU A 276 -9.67 12.48 -0.13
CA LEU A 276 -10.83 12.34 0.76
C LEU A 276 -12.15 12.06 0.01
N LYS A 277 -12.06 11.36 -1.13
CA LYS A 277 -13.21 10.96 -1.97
C LYS A 277 -13.62 9.52 -1.76
N SER A 278 -12.71 8.68 -1.26
CA SER A 278 -12.94 7.26 -1.02
C SER A 278 -12.44 6.88 0.37
N PRO A 279 -13.30 6.35 1.25
CA PRO A 279 -12.90 5.94 2.59
C PRO A 279 -12.26 4.55 2.57
N LEU A 280 -10.97 4.47 2.92
CA LEU A 280 -10.20 3.23 3.02
C LEU A 280 -9.86 2.89 4.48
N PRO A 281 -9.70 1.60 4.81
CA PRO A 281 -9.03 1.18 6.05
C PRO A 281 -7.57 1.65 6.10
N ASP A 282 -7.08 1.95 7.30
CA ASP A 282 -5.70 2.40 7.57
C ASP A 282 -4.64 1.46 6.99
N THR A 283 -4.78 0.16 7.28
CA THR A 283 -3.88 -0.89 6.83
C THR A 283 -3.85 -0.97 5.31
N ASN A 284 -5.02 -0.90 4.66
CA ASN A 284 -5.13 -0.93 3.21
C ASN A 284 -4.44 0.27 2.57
N LEU A 285 -4.58 1.47 3.14
CA LEU A 285 -3.90 2.66 2.62
C LEU A 285 -2.38 2.48 2.60
N LEU A 286 -1.79 1.97 3.70
CA LEU A 286 -0.36 1.69 3.76
C LEU A 286 0.06 0.54 2.82
N LEU A 287 -0.79 -0.47 2.62
CA LEU A 287 -0.54 -1.54 1.65
C LEU A 287 -0.54 -1.01 0.20
N LEU A 288 -1.40 -0.05 -0.14
CA LEU A 288 -1.39 0.60 -1.45
C LEU A 288 -0.12 1.44 -1.67
N VAL A 289 0.36 2.13 -0.63
CA VAL A 289 1.65 2.82 -0.68
C VAL A 289 2.79 1.80 -0.86
N GLN A 290 2.81 0.73 -0.08
CA GLN A 290 3.81 -0.34 -0.21
C GLN A 290 3.79 -1.00 -1.61
N PHE A 291 2.62 -1.15 -2.22
CA PHE A 291 2.47 -1.66 -3.59
C PHE A 291 3.22 -0.79 -4.60
N ILE A 292 3.12 0.54 -4.49
CA ILE A 292 3.87 1.46 -5.36
C ILE A 292 5.36 1.47 -4.99
N CYS A 293 5.69 1.45 -3.69
CA CYS A 293 7.08 1.40 -3.22
C CYS A 293 7.84 0.21 -3.80
N ALA A 294 7.22 -0.97 -3.81
CA ALA A 294 7.85 -2.18 -4.31
C ALA A 294 8.26 -2.06 -5.79
N ASP A 295 7.41 -1.45 -6.61
CA ASP A 295 7.68 -1.17 -8.02
C ASP A 295 8.72 -0.05 -8.22
N ALA A 296 8.77 0.92 -7.29
CA ALA A 296 9.78 1.97 -7.28
C ALA A 296 11.17 1.48 -6.82
N GLY A 297 11.29 0.23 -6.36
CA GLY A 297 12.54 -0.32 -5.81
C GLY A 297 12.80 0.05 -4.35
N THR A 298 11.77 0.44 -3.60
CA THR A 298 11.84 0.76 -2.18
C THR A 298 10.83 -0.06 -1.35
N LYS A 299 10.83 0.11 -0.04
CA LYS A 299 9.83 -0.48 0.86
C LYS A 299 9.59 0.43 2.06
N LEU A 300 8.42 0.30 2.66
CA LEU A 300 8.08 0.95 3.91
C LEU A 300 8.85 0.33 5.07
N ALA A 301 9.09 1.14 6.09
CA ALA A 301 9.59 0.69 7.38
C ALA A 301 8.54 -0.19 8.09
N GLU A 302 9.01 -1.20 8.82
CA GLU A 302 8.15 -1.98 9.71
C GLU A 302 7.54 -1.09 10.79
N SER A 303 6.25 -1.29 11.06
CA SER A 303 5.50 -0.54 12.08
C SER A 303 4.55 -1.47 12.83
N THR A 304 3.87 -0.92 13.85
CA THR A 304 2.79 -1.63 14.56
C THR A 304 1.64 -2.02 13.62
N ILE A 305 1.46 -1.28 12.52
CA ILE A 305 0.42 -1.48 11.50
C ILE A 305 0.88 -2.47 10.43
N LEU A 306 2.13 -2.32 9.96
CA LEU A 306 2.70 -3.15 8.89
C LEU A 306 3.82 -4.04 9.44
N SER A 307 3.52 -5.33 9.58
CA SER A 307 4.52 -6.34 9.95
C SER A 307 5.46 -6.69 8.78
N LYS A 308 6.66 -7.17 9.11
CA LYS A 308 7.64 -7.66 8.11
C LYS A 308 7.05 -8.66 7.09
N GLN A 309 6.13 -9.53 7.51
CA GLN A 309 5.48 -10.50 6.62
C GLN A 309 4.59 -9.86 5.56
N MET A 310 3.95 -8.74 5.91
CA MET A 310 3.09 -7.98 4.98
C MET A 310 3.91 -7.19 3.95
N ILE A 311 5.16 -6.85 4.30
CA ILE A 311 6.11 -6.11 3.45
C ILE A 311 6.93 -7.06 2.57
N ALA A 312 7.34 -8.23 3.09
CA ALA A 312 8.27 -9.16 2.45
C ALA A 312 7.70 -9.93 1.24
N SER A 313 6.40 -9.85 0.99
CA SER A 313 5.69 -10.75 0.08
C SER A 313 5.60 -10.24 -1.38
N VAL A 314 6.66 -9.64 -1.93
CA VAL A 314 6.64 -9.16 -3.32
C VAL A 314 7.58 -9.99 -4.20
N PRO A 315 7.08 -11.02 -4.91
CA PRO A 315 7.80 -11.60 -6.03
C PRO A 315 8.10 -10.47 -7.03
N GLY A 316 9.28 -10.50 -7.67
CA GLY A 316 9.77 -9.48 -8.62
C GLY A 316 8.96 -9.32 -9.93
N CYS A 317 7.63 -9.33 -9.83
CA CYS A 317 6.68 -9.10 -10.90
C CYS A 317 6.51 -7.58 -11.04
N GLY A 318 7.11 -6.95 -12.05
CA GLY A 318 6.86 -5.54 -12.33
C GLY A 318 5.38 -5.30 -12.63
N THR A 319 4.71 -4.51 -11.77
CA THR A 319 3.28 -4.18 -11.93
C THR A 319 3.07 -2.90 -12.75
N ALA A 320 4.13 -2.12 -12.96
CA ALA A 320 4.13 -0.74 -13.44
C ALA A 320 3.23 0.22 -12.65
N ALA A 321 3.05 -0.04 -11.35
CA ALA A 321 2.39 0.86 -10.42
C ALA A 321 3.10 2.21 -10.37
N MET A 322 4.43 2.21 -10.41
CA MET A 322 5.21 3.45 -10.39
C MET A 322 4.97 4.28 -11.65
N GLU A 323 4.98 3.68 -12.85
CA GLU A 323 4.62 4.33 -14.12
C GLU A 323 3.23 4.98 -14.06
N CYS A 324 2.25 4.29 -13.47
CA CYS A 324 0.89 4.81 -13.31
C CYS A 324 0.83 6.02 -12.35
N THR A 325 1.78 6.11 -11.42
CA THR A 325 1.84 7.13 -10.37
C THR A 325 2.52 8.43 -10.84
N ARG A 326 3.43 8.37 -11.82
CA ARG A 326 4.27 9.53 -12.24
C ARG A 326 3.50 10.81 -12.56
N GLN A 327 2.33 10.69 -13.17
CA GLN A 327 1.50 11.85 -13.53
C GLN A 327 0.81 12.49 -12.32
N TYR A 328 0.82 11.84 -11.16
CA TYR A 328 0.13 12.26 -9.94
C TYR A 328 1.10 12.65 -8.82
N ILE A 329 2.41 12.78 -9.11
CA ILE A 329 3.40 13.17 -8.09
C ILE A 329 3.10 14.54 -7.47
N ASN A 330 2.56 15.49 -8.24
CA ASN A 330 2.12 16.76 -7.67
C ASN A 330 1.00 16.58 -6.64
N ASP A 331 0.01 15.71 -6.91
CA ASP A 331 -1.04 15.39 -5.93
C ASP A 331 -0.46 14.79 -4.64
N VAL A 332 0.62 13.99 -4.75
CA VAL A 332 1.34 13.41 -3.62
C VAL A 332 2.07 14.50 -2.82
N LEU A 333 2.78 15.39 -3.51
CA LEU A 333 3.50 16.52 -2.88
C LEU A 333 2.53 17.48 -2.19
N ASP A 334 1.39 17.80 -2.82
CA ASP A 334 0.34 18.65 -2.25
C ASP A 334 -0.22 18.04 -0.96
N PHE A 335 -0.48 16.72 -0.95
CA PHE A 335 -0.93 16.02 0.24
C PHE A 335 0.10 16.08 1.39
N MET A 336 1.39 15.92 1.06
CA MET A 336 2.48 15.99 2.02
C MET A 336 2.65 17.40 2.62
N ALA A 337 2.53 18.43 1.78
CA ALA A 337 2.69 19.83 2.15
C ALA A 337 1.58 20.35 3.08
N ASP A 338 0.34 19.90 2.86
CA ASP A 338 -0.81 20.28 3.69
C ASP A 338 -0.70 19.64 5.09
N MET A 339 -0.76 20.49 6.12
CA MET A 339 -0.75 20.06 7.53
C MET A 339 -2.10 19.50 7.99
N HIS A 340 -3.21 19.91 7.37
CA HIS A 340 -4.56 19.53 7.78
C HIS A 340 -5.01 18.20 7.17
N THR A 341 -4.33 17.68 6.15
CA THR A 341 -4.74 16.47 5.43
C THR A 341 -4.85 15.26 6.34
N LEU A 342 -3.93 15.08 7.29
CA LEU A 342 -3.96 13.94 8.21
C LEU A 342 -5.17 13.98 9.15
N THR A 343 -5.48 15.15 9.72
CA THR A 343 -6.65 15.33 10.60
C THR A 343 -7.94 15.10 9.83
N LYS A 344 -8.04 15.61 8.60
CA LYS A 344 -9.20 15.38 7.73
C LYS A 344 -9.32 13.90 7.32
N LEU A 345 -8.21 13.26 6.94
CA LEU A 345 -8.15 11.85 6.58
C LEU A 345 -8.63 10.97 7.72
N LYS A 346 -8.17 11.24 8.95
CA LYS A 346 -8.62 10.52 10.16
C LYS A 346 -10.14 10.52 10.30
N SER A 347 -10.79 11.66 10.08
CA SER A 347 -12.26 11.75 10.14
C SER A 347 -13.00 11.01 9.02
N HIS A 348 -12.31 10.69 7.91
CA HIS A 348 -12.90 10.10 6.72
C HIS A 348 -12.65 8.58 6.60
N MET A 349 -11.77 7.98 7.43
CA MET A 349 -11.43 6.56 7.34
C MET A 349 -12.53 5.64 7.89
N LYS A 350 -12.63 4.42 7.32
CA LYS A 350 -13.47 3.35 7.90
C LYS A 350 -12.74 2.78 9.11
N THR A 351 -13.23 3.10 10.31
CA THR A 351 -12.89 2.57 11.64
C THR A 351 -11.47 1.98 11.77
N CYS A 352 -10.53 2.73 12.36
CA CYS A 352 -9.27 2.19 12.85
C CYS A 352 -9.56 1.05 13.85
N SER A 353 -8.98 -0.12 13.61
CA SER A 353 -9.17 -1.29 14.47
C SER A 353 -8.46 -1.16 15.83
N GLN A 354 -7.52 -0.21 15.98
CA GLN A 354 -6.77 0.01 17.23
C GLN A 354 -6.44 1.49 17.50
N PRO A 355 -6.56 1.98 18.76
CA PRO A 355 -6.22 3.36 19.14
C PRO A 355 -4.74 3.72 18.91
N LEU A 356 -3.82 2.77 19.09
CA LEU A 356 -2.36 2.98 18.92
C LEU A 356 -1.95 3.25 17.47
N HIS A 357 -2.76 2.84 16.49
CA HIS A 357 -2.52 3.17 15.09
C HIS A 357 -2.74 4.67 14.83
N GLU A 358 -3.58 5.34 15.61
CA GLU A 358 -3.98 6.72 15.34
C GLU A 358 -2.82 7.72 15.48
N ASP A 359 -1.88 7.46 16.39
CA ASP A 359 -0.82 8.41 16.71
C ASP A 359 0.37 8.31 15.75
N THR A 360 0.61 7.16 15.11
CA THR A 360 1.78 6.94 14.24
C THR A 360 1.44 6.72 12.76
N PHE A 361 0.18 6.42 12.43
CA PHE A 361 -0.25 6.15 11.06
C PHE A 361 0.07 7.31 10.11
N GLY A 362 -0.27 8.53 10.50
CA GLY A 362 -0.13 9.70 9.62
C GLY A 362 1.31 9.96 9.19
N GLY A 363 2.25 9.78 10.11
CA GLY A 363 3.68 9.87 9.84
C GLY A 363 4.17 8.77 8.91
N HIS A 364 3.80 7.51 9.16
CA HIS A 364 4.15 6.40 8.25
C HIS A 364 3.58 6.60 6.84
N LEU A 365 2.36 7.12 6.72
CA LEU A 365 1.76 7.46 5.44
C LEU A 365 2.54 8.56 4.72
N LYS A 366 2.82 9.70 5.38
CA LYS A 366 3.59 10.81 4.78
C LYS A 366 5.01 10.38 4.39
N VAL A 367 5.70 9.60 5.22
CA VAL A 367 7.04 9.06 4.88
C VAL A 367 6.96 8.12 3.68
N GLY A 368 5.98 7.23 3.62
CA GLY A 368 5.82 6.31 2.48
C GLY A 368 5.55 7.04 1.16
N LEU A 369 4.69 8.07 1.19
CA LEU A 369 4.46 8.95 0.06
C LEU A 369 5.71 9.77 -0.31
N ALA A 370 6.46 10.23 0.69
CA ALA A 370 7.72 10.94 0.49
C ALA A 370 8.79 10.03 -0.13
N GLN A 371 8.86 8.75 0.25
CA GLN A 371 9.73 7.76 -0.39
C GLN A 371 9.39 7.62 -1.89
N ILE A 372 8.10 7.53 -2.25
CA ILE A 372 7.66 7.45 -3.65
C ILE A 372 8.06 8.71 -4.42
N ALA A 373 7.78 9.89 -3.88
CA ALA A 373 8.15 11.16 -4.50
C ALA A 373 9.67 11.30 -4.65
N ALA A 374 10.43 10.94 -3.62
CA ALA A 374 11.88 11.00 -3.62
C ALA A 374 12.47 10.08 -4.71
N MET A 375 11.97 8.85 -4.84
CA MET A 375 12.42 7.92 -5.87
C MET A 375 12.12 8.45 -7.29
N GLU A 376 10.95 9.03 -7.55
CA GLU A 376 10.64 9.58 -8.88
C GLU A 376 11.49 10.80 -9.23
N ILE A 377 11.69 11.72 -8.28
CA ILE A 377 12.51 12.92 -8.50
C ILE A 377 13.96 12.52 -8.73
N SER A 378 14.51 11.62 -7.90
CA SER A 378 15.88 11.11 -8.05
C SER A 378 16.11 10.47 -9.41
N ARG A 379 15.15 9.67 -9.87
CA ARG A 379 15.21 8.99 -11.18
C ARG A 379 15.21 9.96 -12.36
N GLY A 380 14.62 11.15 -12.21
CA GLY A 380 14.62 12.19 -13.24
C GLY A 380 15.79 13.18 -13.14
N ASN A 381 16.56 13.14 -12.05
CA ASN A 381 17.76 13.95 -11.82
C ASN A 381 19.00 13.22 -12.38
N HIS A 382 19.24 13.33 -13.69
CA HIS A 382 20.46 12.78 -14.30
C HIS A 382 21.56 13.83 -14.50
N ARG A 383 21.41 14.75 -15.47
CA ARG A 383 22.43 15.80 -15.73
C ARG A 383 21.92 17.23 -15.54
N ASP A 384 20.64 17.49 -15.82
CA ASP A 384 20.09 18.86 -15.85
C ASP A 384 19.04 19.12 -14.76
N ASN A 385 18.94 18.26 -13.74
CA ASN A 385 17.97 18.39 -12.62
C ASN A 385 16.51 18.67 -13.06
N LYS A 386 16.08 18.12 -14.22
CA LYS A 386 14.77 18.41 -14.84
C LYS A 386 13.59 18.06 -13.95
N ALA A 387 13.71 17.02 -13.14
CA ALA A 387 12.64 16.64 -12.23
C ALA A 387 12.46 17.67 -11.11
N VAL A 388 13.54 18.19 -10.55
CA VAL A 388 13.50 19.26 -9.56
C VAL A 388 12.87 20.51 -10.15
N ILE A 389 13.26 20.93 -11.36
CA ILE A 389 12.66 22.09 -12.03
C ILE A 389 11.15 21.89 -12.25
N ARG A 390 10.72 20.65 -12.53
CA ARG A 390 9.30 20.32 -12.75
C ARG A 390 8.48 20.32 -11.45
N TYR A 391 8.98 19.68 -10.40
CA TYR A 391 8.22 19.41 -9.19
C TYR A 391 8.47 20.42 -8.06
N LEU A 392 9.63 21.08 -8.08
CA LEU A 392 10.09 22.07 -7.10
C LEU A 392 10.65 23.32 -7.81
N PRO A 393 9.87 24.00 -8.66
CA PRO A 393 10.36 25.13 -9.47
C PRO A 393 10.89 26.30 -8.64
N TRP A 394 10.44 26.43 -7.38
CA TRP A 394 10.85 27.48 -6.44
C TRP A 394 12.22 27.22 -5.79
N LEU A 395 12.78 26.01 -5.89
CA LEU A 395 13.97 25.61 -5.14
C LEU A 395 15.19 26.48 -5.47
N TYR A 396 15.41 26.75 -6.76
CA TYR A 396 16.53 27.57 -7.25
C TYR A 396 16.21 29.08 -7.29
N HIS A 397 15.06 29.49 -6.78
CA HIS A 397 14.59 30.88 -6.76
C HIS A 397 14.15 31.32 -5.35
N PRO A 398 15.06 31.34 -4.37
CA PRO A 398 14.74 31.80 -3.03
C PRO A 398 14.35 33.29 -3.01
N PRO A 399 13.45 33.72 -2.10
CA PRO A 399 13.16 35.14 -1.91
C PRO A 399 14.41 35.94 -1.53
N SER A 400 14.57 37.13 -2.12
CA SER A 400 15.68 38.01 -1.77
C SER A 400 15.55 38.51 -0.32
N ALA A 401 16.67 38.64 0.39
CA ALA A 401 16.71 39.21 1.74
C ALA A 401 16.19 40.66 1.80
N MET A 402 16.10 41.38 0.66
CA MET A 402 15.51 42.72 0.59
C MET A 402 13.98 42.72 0.45
N GLN A 403 13.35 41.57 0.21
CA GLN A 403 11.90 41.40 0.00
C GLN A 403 11.28 40.55 1.12
N GLN A 404 11.70 40.76 2.37
CA GLN A 404 11.22 39.98 3.52
C GLN A 404 9.88 40.51 4.03
N GLY A 405 8.78 39.88 3.61
CA GLY A 405 7.44 40.11 4.14
C GLY A 405 6.84 38.86 4.80
N PRO A 406 5.67 38.99 5.47
CA PRO A 406 4.97 37.86 6.08
C PRO A 406 4.62 36.75 5.06
N LYS A 407 4.42 37.12 3.79
CA LYS A 407 4.10 36.20 2.70
C LYS A 407 5.31 35.33 2.34
N GLU A 408 6.45 35.96 2.11
CA GLU A 408 7.69 35.27 1.75
C GLU A 408 8.17 34.38 2.92
N PHE A 409 7.98 34.85 4.16
CA PHE A 409 8.24 34.05 5.36
C PHE A 409 7.43 32.73 5.36
N ILE A 410 6.11 32.81 5.18
CA ILE A 410 5.25 31.62 5.25
C ILE A 410 5.45 30.67 4.07
N GLU A 411 5.77 31.22 2.89
CA GLU A 411 6.16 30.43 1.71
C GLU A 411 7.45 29.64 2.00
N CYS A 412 8.49 30.28 2.55
CA CYS A 412 9.71 29.58 2.97
C CYS A 412 9.44 28.51 4.03
N VAL A 413 8.59 28.77 5.02
CA VAL A 413 8.19 27.75 6.02
C VAL A 413 7.53 26.55 5.34
N SER A 414 6.65 26.78 4.37
CA SER A 414 6.01 25.71 3.58
C SER A 414 7.04 24.89 2.79
N HIS A 415 7.97 25.58 2.11
CA HIS A 415 9.06 24.96 1.36
C HIS A 415 9.94 24.06 2.24
N ILE A 416 10.40 24.58 3.38
CA ILE A 416 11.25 23.85 4.32
C ILE A 416 10.53 22.63 4.92
N ARG A 417 9.23 22.74 5.22
CA ARG A 417 8.41 21.60 5.67
C ARG A 417 8.31 20.52 4.60
N LEU A 418 8.04 20.89 3.35
CA LEU A 418 7.96 19.93 2.24
C LEU A 418 9.30 19.23 1.99
N LEU A 419 10.40 19.99 1.99
CA LEU A 419 11.74 19.42 1.84
C LEU A 419 12.10 18.47 3.00
N SER A 420 11.70 18.81 4.23
CA SER A 420 11.93 17.93 5.39
C SER A 420 11.30 16.55 5.18
N TRP A 421 10.03 16.50 4.75
CA TRP A 421 9.39 15.22 4.41
C TRP A 421 10.11 14.50 3.27
N LEU A 422 10.50 15.22 2.21
CA LEU A 422 11.16 14.64 1.05
C LEU A 422 12.54 14.04 1.38
N LEU A 423 13.36 14.75 2.17
CA LEU A 423 14.65 14.25 2.67
C LEU A 423 14.45 13.06 3.59
N LEU A 424 13.46 13.10 4.49
CA LEU A 424 13.12 11.98 5.35
C LEU A 424 12.73 10.73 4.54
N GLY A 425 11.99 10.91 3.43
CA GLY A 425 11.69 9.83 2.48
C GLY A 425 12.95 9.22 1.86
N SER A 426 13.87 10.04 1.34
CA SER A 426 15.16 9.58 0.79
C SER A 426 16.00 8.83 1.85
N LEU A 427 16.17 9.41 3.04
CA LEU A 427 16.90 8.81 4.15
C LEU A 427 16.30 7.48 4.60
N THR A 428 14.95 7.39 4.63
CA THR A 428 14.25 6.15 4.96
C THR A 428 14.50 5.08 3.90
N HIS A 429 14.49 5.43 2.61
CA HIS A 429 14.86 4.50 1.54
C HIS A 429 16.28 3.93 1.74
N ASN A 430 17.26 4.79 1.98
CA ASN A 430 18.65 4.37 2.17
C ASN A 430 18.78 3.42 3.39
N ALA A 431 18.04 3.69 4.46
CA ALA A 431 18.04 2.85 5.67
C ALA A 431 17.34 1.49 5.46
N VAL A 432 16.24 1.42 4.72
CA VAL A 432 15.51 0.16 4.50
C VAL A 432 16.09 -0.68 3.36
N CYS A 433 16.74 -0.04 2.39
CA CYS A 433 17.32 -0.64 1.20
C CYS A 433 18.83 -0.28 1.06
N PRO A 434 19.70 -0.68 2.00
CA PRO A 434 21.10 -0.26 2.03
C PRO A 434 21.93 -0.76 0.82
N ASN A 435 21.45 -1.81 0.14
CA ASN A 435 22.13 -2.40 -1.03
C ASN A 435 21.50 -1.93 -2.37
N ALA A 436 20.79 -0.81 -2.38
CA ALA A 436 20.21 -0.27 -3.61
C ALA A 436 21.29 0.09 -4.63
N SER A 437 21.02 -0.19 -5.91
CA SER A 437 21.99 0.03 -7.00
C SER A 437 22.27 1.51 -7.32
N SER A 438 21.39 2.43 -6.91
CA SER A 438 21.50 3.86 -7.14
C SER A 438 21.10 4.61 -5.87
N PRO A 439 21.78 5.71 -5.50
CA PRO A 439 21.38 6.53 -4.37
C PRO A 439 20.07 7.27 -4.67
N CYS A 440 19.23 7.44 -3.65
CA CYS A 440 18.01 8.25 -3.73
C CYS A 440 18.36 9.72 -3.42
N LEU A 441 18.64 10.50 -4.45
CA LEU A 441 19.01 11.93 -4.34
C LEU A 441 17.94 12.85 -4.96
N PRO A 442 16.81 13.09 -4.29
CA PRO A 442 15.75 13.92 -4.83
C PRO A 442 16.14 15.40 -4.89
N ILE A 443 17.01 15.83 -3.99
CA ILE A 443 17.53 17.19 -3.92
C ILE A 443 19.02 17.18 -4.31
N PRO A 444 19.40 17.79 -5.44
CA PRO A 444 20.79 17.93 -5.84
C PRO A 444 21.62 18.67 -4.79
N LEU A 445 22.88 18.27 -4.61
CA LEU A 445 23.78 18.91 -3.64
C LEU A 445 24.08 20.38 -4.01
N ASP A 446 24.06 20.72 -5.31
CA ASP A 446 24.23 22.10 -5.79
C ASP A 446 23.11 23.06 -5.36
N ALA A 447 21.95 22.54 -4.94
CA ALA A 447 20.84 23.34 -4.43
C ALA A 447 21.06 23.82 -2.98
N GLY A 448 22.10 23.36 -2.29
CA GLY A 448 22.33 23.63 -0.86
C GLY A 448 22.42 25.12 -0.52
N SER A 449 23.02 25.92 -1.39
CA SER A 449 23.12 27.38 -1.23
C SER A 449 21.76 28.07 -1.27
N HIS A 450 20.90 27.70 -2.22
CA HIS A 450 19.55 28.24 -2.34
C HIS A 450 18.64 27.81 -1.19
N ILE A 451 18.78 26.57 -0.73
CA ILE A 451 18.06 26.07 0.44
C ILE A 451 18.46 26.86 1.70
N ALA A 452 19.74 27.17 1.87
CA ALA A 452 20.20 28.03 2.95
C ALA A 452 19.52 29.41 2.90
N ASP A 453 19.37 30.00 1.71
CA ASP A 453 18.70 31.29 1.55
C ASP A 453 17.21 31.24 1.97
N HIS A 454 16.47 30.17 1.62
CA HIS A 454 15.10 29.96 2.12
C HIS A 454 15.06 29.89 3.66
N LEU A 455 16.02 29.20 4.27
CA LEU A 455 16.10 29.04 5.72
C LEU A 455 16.49 30.34 6.42
N ILE A 456 17.40 31.13 5.83
CA ILE A 456 17.81 32.45 6.32
C ILE A 456 16.62 33.42 6.36
N VAL A 457 15.73 33.39 5.37
CA VAL A 457 14.49 34.21 5.39
C VAL A 457 13.63 33.88 6.62
N ILE A 458 13.51 32.60 6.99
CA ILE A 458 12.80 32.18 8.20
C ILE A 458 13.52 32.68 9.45
N LEU A 459 14.84 32.47 9.55
CA LEU A 459 15.61 32.87 10.73
C LEU A 459 15.59 34.38 10.95
N ILE A 460 15.77 35.19 9.90
CA ILE A 460 15.74 36.65 10.01
C ILE A 460 14.33 37.17 10.32
N GLY A 461 13.30 36.59 9.69
CA GLY A 461 11.91 37.03 9.89
C GLY A 461 11.27 36.56 11.21
N PHE A 462 11.83 35.53 11.86
CA PHE A 462 11.23 34.92 13.05
C PHE A 462 10.93 35.89 14.21
N PRO A 463 11.82 36.83 14.60
CA PRO A 463 11.57 37.75 15.70
C PRO A 463 10.31 38.58 15.52
N GLU A 464 9.99 38.94 14.28
CA GLU A 464 8.83 39.76 13.93
C GLU A 464 7.58 38.89 13.73
N GLN A 465 7.72 37.75 13.05
CA GLN A 465 6.59 36.97 12.57
C GLN A 465 6.09 35.90 13.56
N SER A 466 6.92 35.46 14.52
CA SER A 466 6.62 34.33 15.43
C SER A 466 5.34 34.48 16.26
N LYS A 467 4.87 35.70 16.49
CA LYS A 467 3.68 36.00 17.30
C LYS A 467 2.37 35.96 16.51
N THR A 468 2.43 35.81 15.18
CA THR A 468 1.26 35.91 14.30
C THR A 468 0.34 34.69 14.38
N SER A 469 0.92 33.48 14.40
CA SER A 469 0.17 32.23 14.59
C SER A 469 1.06 31.11 15.12
N VAL A 470 0.45 30.01 15.55
CA VAL A 470 1.19 28.81 16.00
C VAL A 470 2.09 28.25 14.91
N LEU A 471 1.66 28.30 13.65
CA LEU A 471 2.50 27.93 12.50
C LEU A 471 3.77 28.80 12.42
N HIS A 472 3.65 30.11 12.64
CA HIS A 472 4.81 31.00 12.64
C HIS A 472 5.72 30.74 13.85
N MET A 473 5.15 30.42 15.01
CA MET A 473 5.91 30.02 16.20
C MET A 473 6.70 28.71 15.95
N CYS A 474 6.10 27.73 15.28
CA CYS A 474 6.74 26.46 14.94
C CYS A 474 7.76 26.54 13.79
N SER A 475 7.95 27.70 13.17
CA SER A 475 8.86 27.85 12.02
C SER A 475 10.33 27.58 12.38
N LEU A 476 10.81 28.00 13.56
CA LEU A 476 12.16 27.66 14.01
C LEU A 476 12.33 26.15 14.17
N PHE A 477 11.35 25.49 14.78
CA PHE A 477 11.37 24.03 14.91
C PHE A 477 11.55 23.35 13.55
N HIS A 478 10.80 23.77 12.52
CA HIS A 478 10.96 23.21 11.17
C HIS A 478 12.32 23.54 10.52
N ALA A 479 12.85 24.74 10.76
CA ALA A 479 14.18 25.12 10.27
C ALA A 479 15.28 24.23 10.87
N PHE A 480 15.25 23.97 12.18
CA PHE A 480 16.25 23.12 12.84
C PHE A 480 16.11 21.64 12.47
N ILE A 481 14.89 21.10 12.40
CA ILE A 481 14.67 19.72 11.92
C ILE A 481 15.16 19.57 10.47
N PHE A 482 14.92 20.56 9.62
CA PHE A 482 15.44 20.54 8.26
C PHE A 482 16.98 20.57 8.23
N ALA A 483 17.61 21.45 9.00
CA ALA A 483 19.07 21.54 9.08
C ALA A 483 19.71 20.21 9.53
N GLN A 484 19.09 19.52 10.49
CA GLN A 484 19.45 18.17 10.90
C GLN A 484 19.34 17.18 9.72
N LEU A 485 18.17 17.11 9.07
CA LEU A 485 17.93 16.19 7.95
C LEU A 485 18.85 16.46 6.77
N TRP A 486 19.11 17.72 6.43
CA TRP A 486 20.04 18.12 5.38
C TRP A 486 21.46 17.65 5.67
N THR A 487 21.91 17.81 6.92
CA THR A 487 23.23 17.35 7.36
C THR A 487 23.36 15.83 7.17
N VAL A 488 22.41 15.05 7.69
CA VAL A 488 22.42 13.58 7.55
C VAL A 488 22.29 13.16 6.08
N TYR A 489 21.49 13.87 5.28
CA TYR A 489 21.33 13.62 3.85
C TYR A 489 22.63 13.80 3.06
N CYS A 490 23.37 14.88 3.30
CA CYS A 490 24.68 15.11 2.70
C CYS A 490 25.69 14.02 3.12
N GLU A 491 25.72 13.65 4.39
CA GLU A 491 26.63 12.61 4.89
C GLU A 491 26.31 11.22 4.31
N GLN A 492 25.03 10.84 4.22
CA GLN A 492 24.62 9.59 3.58
C GLN A 492 24.93 9.60 2.08
N SER A 493 24.78 10.74 1.41
CA SER A 493 25.17 10.90 0.00
C SER A 493 26.66 10.67 -0.21
N ALA A 494 27.50 11.09 0.76
CA ALA A 494 28.93 10.88 0.71
C ALA A 494 29.33 9.39 0.78
N VAL A 495 28.53 8.55 1.45
CA VAL A 495 28.81 7.12 1.64
C VAL A 495 28.20 6.24 0.53
N ALA A 496 27.12 6.69 -0.12
CA ALA A 496 26.28 5.86 -0.98
C ALA A 496 26.82 5.57 -2.40
N THR A 497 27.91 6.19 -2.85
CA THR A 497 28.43 5.94 -4.20
C THR A 497 29.34 4.71 -4.21
N ASN A 498 29.15 3.77 -5.14
CA ASN A 498 30.05 2.64 -5.38
C ASN A 498 30.74 2.88 -6.74
N VAL A 499 32.09 2.90 -6.76
CA VAL A 499 33.02 2.91 -7.92
C VAL A 499 33.67 4.27 -8.31
N GLN A 500 35.01 4.20 -8.50
CA GLN A 500 36.03 5.06 -9.16
C GLN A 500 36.09 6.59 -8.93
N SER A 501 34.98 7.29 -8.68
CA SER A 501 34.95 8.74 -8.39
C SER A 501 34.40 9.07 -6.99
N GLN A 502 34.34 8.06 -6.11
CA GLN A 502 33.84 8.17 -4.74
C GLN A 502 34.45 9.37 -4.01
N ASN A 503 35.78 9.51 -4.00
CA ASN A 503 36.45 10.53 -3.19
C ASN A 503 36.05 11.97 -3.55
N GLU A 504 35.88 12.30 -4.84
CA GLU A 504 35.48 13.64 -5.27
C GLU A 504 34.01 13.93 -4.92
N PHE A 505 33.12 12.97 -5.12
CA PHE A 505 31.70 13.12 -4.80
C PHE A 505 31.46 13.17 -3.29
N SER A 506 32.11 12.30 -2.52
CA SER A 506 32.07 12.29 -1.06
C SER A 506 32.58 13.60 -0.47
N PHE A 507 33.68 14.13 -1.00
CA PHE A 507 34.22 15.42 -0.56
C PHE A 507 33.26 16.56 -0.90
N THR A 508 32.68 16.55 -2.10
CA THR A 508 31.67 17.55 -2.51
C THR A 508 30.46 17.55 -1.58
N ALA A 509 29.91 16.38 -1.23
CA ALA A 509 28.76 16.28 -0.34
C ALA A 509 29.04 16.83 1.07
N ILE A 510 30.22 16.54 1.63
CA ILE A 510 30.63 17.08 2.93
C ILE A 510 30.85 18.59 2.85
N LEU A 511 31.52 19.08 1.79
CA LEU A 511 31.72 20.51 1.58
C LEU A 511 30.38 21.26 1.43
N THR A 512 29.41 20.70 0.73
CA THR A 512 28.06 21.27 0.62
C THR A 512 27.39 21.42 1.98
N ALA A 513 27.51 20.42 2.86
CA ALA A 513 26.98 20.52 4.21
C ALA A 513 27.68 21.63 5.02
N LEU A 514 29.01 21.74 4.92
CA LEU A 514 29.77 22.80 5.57
C LEU A 514 29.44 24.19 5.03
N GLU A 515 29.27 24.33 3.71
CA GLU A 515 28.86 25.58 3.07
C GLU A 515 27.47 26.01 3.57
N PHE A 516 26.51 25.08 3.63
CA PHE A 516 25.19 25.33 4.20
C PHE A 516 25.29 25.91 5.62
N TRP A 517 26.04 25.26 6.50
CA TRP A 517 26.22 25.73 7.88
C TRP A 517 26.96 27.07 7.95
N SER A 518 27.94 27.33 7.08
CA SER A 518 28.66 28.61 7.02
C SER A 518 27.73 29.79 6.71
N ARG A 519 26.67 29.55 5.93
CA ARG A 519 25.65 30.56 5.57
C ARG A 519 24.59 30.73 6.64
N VAL A 520 24.13 29.64 7.25
CA VAL A 520 23.01 29.63 8.21
C VAL A 520 23.44 30.08 9.61
N THR A 521 24.66 29.73 10.04
CA THR A 521 25.16 30.01 11.39
C THR A 521 25.10 31.50 11.77
N PRO A 522 25.51 32.46 10.91
CA PRO A 522 25.38 33.88 11.21
C PRO A 522 23.96 34.32 11.59
N SER A 523 22.93 33.82 10.89
CA SER A 523 21.53 34.13 11.19
C SER A 523 21.06 33.51 12.51
N ILE A 524 21.54 32.32 12.86
CA ILE A 524 21.28 31.72 14.19
C ILE A 524 21.91 32.57 15.29
N LEU A 525 23.16 33.00 15.13
CA LEU A 525 23.84 33.86 16.10
C LEU A 525 23.15 35.23 16.24
N GLN A 526 22.65 35.78 15.13
CA GLN A 526 21.86 37.02 15.15
C GLN A 526 20.57 36.86 15.94
N LEU A 527 19.86 35.73 15.81
CA LEU A 527 18.68 35.41 16.63
C LEU A 527 19.03 35.38 18.12
N MET A 528 20.16 34.78 18.50
CA MET A 528 20.63 34.76 19.88
C MET A 528 20.98 36.16 20.41
N ALA A 529 21.25 37.14 19.55
CA ALA A 529 21.52 38.51 19.96
C ALA A 529 20.27 39.34 20.29
N HIS A 530 19.04 38.87 19.98
CA HIS A 530 17.82 39.66 20.14
C HIS A 530 17.39 39.86 21.61
N ASN A 531 17.11 38.78 22.34
CA ASN A 531 16.69 38.83 23.74
C ASN A 531 16.90 37.48 24.43
N LYS A 532 16.86 37.48 25.77
CA LYS A 532 17.13 36.29 26.59
C LYS A 532 16.19 35.11 26.29
N VAL A 533 14.90 35.37 26.03
CA VAL A 533 13.92 34.31 25.71
C VAL A 533 14.25 33.64 24.38
N MET A 534 14.69 34.42 23.39
CA MET A 534 15.11 33.91 22.09
C MET A 534 16.40 33.10 22.18
N VAL A 535 17.35 33.52 23.02
CA VAL A 535 18.55 32.73 23.34
C VAL A 535 18.16 31.35 23.88
N GLU A 536 17.32 31.30 24.91
CA GLU A 536 16.88 30.04 25.52
C GLU A 536 16.18 29.13 24.50
N MET A 537 15.27 29.69 23.68
CA MET A 537 14.57 28.95 22.63
C MET A 537 15.52 28.39 21.56
N VAL A 538 16.44 29.21 21.05
CA VAL A 538 17.42 28.78 20.04
C VAL A 538 18.37 27.73 20.62
N CYS A 539 18.83 27.90 21.87
CA CYS A 539 19.68 26.93 22.55
C CYS A 539 19.01 25.55 22.65
N LEU A 540 17.71 25.49 23.00
CA LEU A 540 16.97 24.22 23.06
C LEU A 540 16.95 23.51 21.69
N HIS A 541 16.71 24.25 20.61
CA HIS A 541 16.73 23.69 19.26
C HIS A 541 18.13 23.23 18.83
N VAL A 542 19.18 23.98 19.19
CA VAL A 542 20.57 23.60 18.91
C VAL A 542 20.96 22.33 19.67
N ILE A 543 20.60 22.22 20.95
CA ILE A 543 20.86 21.01 21.75
C ILE A 543 20.17 19.79 21.13
N SER A 544 18.87 19.90 20.84
CA SER A 544 18.13 18.81 20.20
C SER A 544 18.71 18.40 18.84
N LEU A 545 19.22 19.37 18.06
CA LEU A 545 19.91 19.10 16.81
C LEU A 545 21.23 18.37 17.04
N MET A 546 22.04 18.80 18.01
CA MET A 546 23.31 18.16 18.34
C MET A 546 23.12 16.72 18.85
N GLU A 547 22.14 16.48 19.71
CA GLU A 547 21.79 15.14 20.20
C GLU A 547 21.40 14.20 19.08
N ALA A 548 20.55 14.67 18.16
CA ALA A 548 20.10 13.86 17.03
C ALA A 548 21.22 13.56 16.02
N LEU A 549 22.11 14.53 15.77
CA LEU A 549 23.30 14.33 14.95
C LEU A 549 24.30 13.39 15.63
N GLN A 550 24.41 13.44 16.95
CA GLN A 550 25.21 12.50 17.73
C GLN A 550 24.63 11.08 17.65
N GLU A 551 23.32 10.90 17.77
CA GLU A 551 22.66 9.59 17.62
C GLU A 551 22.88 9.01 16.21
N CYS A 552 22.98 9.87 15.18
CA CYS A 552 23.32 9.47 13.81
C CYS A 552 24.81 9.20 13.56
N ASN A 553 25.70 9.41 14.54
CA ASN A 553 27.16 9.41 14.37
C ASN A 553 27.66 10.39 13.30
N SER A 554 27.13 11.61 13.29
CA SER A 554 27.50 12.65 12.32
C SER A 554 28.97 13.06 12.44
N THR A 555 29.68 13.02 11.32
CA THR A 555 31.12 13.31 11.22
C THR A 555 31.45 14.81 11.25
N ILE A 556 30.46 15.65 10.91
CA ILE A 556 30.62 17.10 10.87
C ILE A 556 30.73 17.68 12.30
N PHE A 557 30.09 17.05 13.28
CA PHE A 557 30.03 17.55 14.65
C PHE A 557 30.60 16.59 15.71
N VAL A 558 30.74 15.29 15.41
CA VAL A 558 31.28 14.28 16.34
C VAL A 558 32.57 13.69 15.78
N LYS A 559 33.70 14.36 16.00
CA LYS A 559 35.01 13.82 15.56
C LYS A 559 35.90 13.24 16.66
N ASP A 560 35.53 13.31 17.95
CA ASP A 560 36.47 12.93 19.04
C ASP A 560 35.96 12.02 20.18
N THR A 561 34.82 11.33 20.05
CA THR A 561 34.39 10.37 21.09
C THR A 561 33.76 9.10 20.51
N CYS A 562 34.60 8.11 20.16
CA CYS A 562 34.41 6.69 20.50
C CYS A 562 35.42 5.79 19.78
N GLN A 563 36.62 5.68 20.35
CA GLN A 563 37.33 4.39 20.37
C GLN A 563 37.07 3.71 21.71
N VAL A 564 35.86 3.19 21.95
CA VAL A 564 35.66 2.15 22.97
C VAL A 564 34.65 1.12 22.46
N LYS A 565 35.09 -0.13 22.55
CA LYS A 565 34.51 -1.39 22.08
C LYS A 565 33.10 -1.66 22.62
N SER A 566 32.27 -2.37 21.84
CA SER A 566 31.90 -3.78 22.17
C SER A 566 31.06 -4.43 21.07
N HIS A 567 31.47 -5.65 20.70
CA HIS A 567 30.67 -6.62 19.96
C HIS A 567 29.35 -6.96 20.69
N ASN A 568 28.37 -7.35 19.87
CA ASN A 568 27.05 -7.94 20.18
C ASN A 568 25.88 -6.95 20.36
N ALA A 569 25.25 -6.58 19.24
CA ALA A 569 23.80 -6.45 19.15
C ALA A 569 23.38 -6.47 17.68
N GLU A 570 22.29 -7.16 17.36
CA GLU A 570 21.54 -6.95 16.12
C GLU A 570 20.91 -5.54 16.16
N GLU A 571 21.73 -4.49 16.02
CA GLU A 571 21.29 -3.11 16.12
C GLU A 571 20.79 -2.60 14.77
N LYS A 572 19.50 -2.25 14.71
CA LYS A 572 18.91 -1.43 13.65
C LYS A 572 19.76 -0.17 13.50
N GLN A 573 20.22 0.15 12.28
CA GLN A 573 21.10 1.28 11.97
C GLN A 573 20.65 2.58 12.69
N PRO A 574 21.56 3.35 13.31
CA PRO A 574 21.21 4.55 14.10
C PRO A 574 20.35 5.56 13.34
N VAL A 575 20.67 5.79 12.06
CA VAL A 575 19.91 6.66 11.14
C VAL A 575 18.45 6.18 10.98
N PHE A 576 18.20 4.88 10.99
CA PHE A 576 16.83 4.35 10.91
C PHE A 576 16.00 4.68 12.15
N ARG A 577 16.61 4.59 13.34
CA ARG A 577 15.95 4.96 14.59
C ARG A 577 15.64 6.46 14.59
N GLU A 578 16.59 7.28 14.15
CA GLU A 578 16.38 8.71 14.08
C GLU A 578 15.30 9.10 13.06
N ASN A 579 15.26 8.45 11.90
CA ASN A 579 14.18 8.67 10.92
C ASN A 579 12.80 8.41 11.54
N LEU A 580 12.64 7.39 12.38
CA LEU A 580 11.39 7.14 13.11
C LEU A 580 11.08 8.23 14.14
N THR A 581 12.10 8.74 14.84
CA THR A 581 11.97 9.86 15.77
C THR A 581 11.52 11.13 15.04
N VAL A 582 12.18 11.49 13.95
CA VAL A 582 11.83 12.67 13.14
C VAL A 582 10.42 12.53 12.53
N THR A 583 10.04 11.33 12.10
CA THR A 583 8.68 11.04 11.59
C THR A 583 7.61 11.43 12.61
N ARG A 584 7.76 10.96 13.87
CA ARG A 584 6.81 11.28 14.95
C ARG A 584 6.81 12.77 15.28
N THR A 585 7.99 13.38 15.29
CA THR A 585 8.21 14.79 15.64
C THR A 585 7.57 15.72 14.60
N LEU A 586 7.73 15.46 13.30
CA LEU A 586 7.07 16.22 12.23
C LEU A 586 5.54 16.05 12.24
N GLN A 587 5.04 14.83 12.43
CA GLN A 587 3.60 14.59 12.56
C GLN A 587 3.01 15.30 13.78
N GLY A 588 3.71 15.27 14.92
CA GLY A 588 3.31 15.95 16.15
C GLY A 588 3.21 17.46 15.96
N ALA A 589 4.17 18.06 15.26
CA ALA A 589 4.15 19.49 14.94
C ALA A 589 2.97 19.88 14.05
N ASP A 590 2.70 19.12 12.97
CA ASP A 590 1.51 19.35 12.12
C ASP A 590 0.23 19.26 12.97
N THR A 591 0.12 18.24 13.83
CA THR A 591 -1.06 18.04 14.70
C THR A 591 -1.24 19.20 15.69
N TYR A 592 -0.14 19.70 16.27
CA TYR A 592 -0.15 20.82 17.22
C TYR A 592 -0.63 22.13 16.58
N VAL A 593 -0.18 22.43 15.36
CA VAL A 593 -0.63 23.61 14.62
C VAL A 593 -2.12 23.51 14.31
N VAL A 594 -2.58 22.36 13.77
CA VAL A 594 -3.98 22.15 13.39
C VAL A 594 -4.93 22.20 14.61
N ALA A 595 -4.52 21.66 15.75
CA ALA A 595 -5.32 21.69 16.97
C ALA A 595 -5.56 23.14 17.45
N ASN A 596 -4.53 23.99 17.41
CA ASN A 596 -4.64 25.38 17.86
C ASN A 596 -5.41 26.28 16.87
N ASP A 597 -5.30 26.02 15.56
CA ASP A 597 -6.14 26.71 14.58
C ASP A 597 -7.63 26.44 14.84
N SER A 598 -7.98 25.18 15.16
CA SER A 598 -9.36 24.77 15.44
C SER A 598 -9.97 25.47 16.67
N VAL A 599 -9.16 25.70 17.71
CA VAL A 599 -9.58 26.43 18.92
C VAL A 599 -9.86 27.91 18.59
N LYS A 600 -8.98 28.55 17.81
CA LYS A 600 -9.15 29.95 17.38
C LYS A 600 -10.44 30.17 16.58
N TYR A 601 -10.83 29.22 15.73
CA TYR A 601 -12.11 29.26 15.02
C TYR A 601 -13.34 29.06 15.93
N GLN A 602 -13.23 28.25 16.99
CA GLN A 602 -14.32 28.07 17.96
C GLN A 602 -14.52 29.30 18.86
N GLU A 603 -13.45 30.02 19.19
CA GLU A 603 -13.52 31.28 19.94
C GLU A 603 -14.12 32.41 19.09
N LEU A 604 -13.65 32.58 17.85
CA LEU A 604 -14.23 33.53 16.89
C LEU A 604 -15.71 33.23 16.57
N GLY A 605 -16.09 31.95 16.53
CA GLY A 605 -17.48 31.52 16.37
C GLY A 605 -18.37 31.80 17.58
N ARG A 606 -17.82 31.78 18.80
CA ARG A 606 -18.52 32.20 20.02
C ARG A 606 -18.67 33.72 20.11
N ASP A 607 -17.66 34.48 19.68
CA ASP A 607 -17.74 35.94 19.64
C ASP A 607 -18.73 36.45 18.59
N ALA A 608 -18.89 35.74 17.47
CA ALA A 608 -19.91 36.03 16.46
C ALA A 608 -21.34 35.61 16.86
N SER A 609 -21.50 34.72 17.85
CA SER A 609 -22.80 34.23 18.35
C SER A 609 -23.16 34.70 19.77
N GLY A 610 -22.32 35.55 20.39
CA GLY A 610 -22.45 36.04 21.76
C GLY A 610 -23.42 37.22 21.96
N ARG A 611 -24.69 37.08 21.57
CA ARG A 611 -25.82 37.71 22.27
C ARG A 611 -27.00 36.74 22.33
N LYS A 612 -26.94 35.81 23.29
CA LYS A 612 -28.00 35.52 24.28
C LYS A 612 -27.54 34.36 25.16
N GLY A 613 -27.65 34.59 26.47
CA GLY A 613 -27.07 33.76 27.52
C GLY A 613 -27.70 32.38 27.75
N GLY A 614 -27.09 31.68 28.69
CA GLY A 614 -27.54 30.41 29.24
C GLY A 614 -26.34 29.56 29.65
N ASP A 615 -26.08 29.50 30.95
CA ASP A 615 -25.06 28.65 31.58
C ASP A 615 -25.05 27.22 31.02
N LEU A 616 -23.93 26.81 30.43
CA LEU A 616 -23.61 25.41 30.23
C LEU A 616 -22.17 25.18 30.69
N GLN A 617 -22.05 24.53 31.86
CA GLN A 617 -20.80 24.04 32.42
C GLN A 617 -20.05 23.18 31.39
N VAL A 618 -18.85 23.61 31.03
CA VAL A 618 -17.88 22.80 30.30
C VAL A 618 -17.30 21.75 31.28
N PRO A 619 -17.19 20.45 30.92
CA PRO A 619 -16.63 19.44 31.82
C PRO A 619 -15.12 19.65 32.00
N ARG A 620 -14.70 19.90 33.24
CA ARG A 620 -13.30 20.09 33.69
C ARG A 620 -12.38 18.86 33.60
N HIS A 621 -12.58 17.94 32.64
CA HIS A 621 -11.88 16.65 32.62
C HIS A 621 -10.91 16.40 31.46
N GLN A 622 -10.66 17.37 30.57
CA GLN A 622 -9.69 17.20 29.46
C GLN A 622 -8.44 18.08 29.52
N GLU A 623 -8.37 19.10 30.38
CA GLU A 623 -7.19 19.97 30.50
C GLU A 623 -6.02 19.33 31.27
N ARG A 624 -6.25 18.24 32.01
CA ARG A 624 -5.20 17.60 32.83
C ARG A 624 -4.32 16.58 32.10
N ASN A 625 -4.73 16.08 30.94
CA ASN A 625 -3.97 15.03 30.24
C ASN A 625 -3.01 15.56 29.15
N ALA A 626 -3.16 16.82 28.73
CA ALA A 626 -2.25 17.45 27.76
C ALA A 626 -0.99 18.05 28.41
N ALA A 627 -1.07 18.48 29.68
CA ALA A 627 0.09 19.04 30.41
C ALA A 627 1.10 17.98 30.88
N VAL A 628 0.71 16.71 31.00
CA VAL A 628 1.58 15.64 31.54
C VAL A 628 2.52 15.08 30.47
N ASN A 629 2.20 15.20 29.17
CA ASN A 629 3.07 14.71 28.10
C ASN A 629 4.12 15.73 27.62
N SER A 630 4.01 17.01 28.01
CA SER A 630 5.06 18.01 27.80
C SER A 630 6.16 17.96 28.87
N ASP A 631 5.87 17.42 30.06
CA ASP A 631 6.85 17.31 31.16
C ASP A 631 7.78 16.08 31.04
N HIS A 632 7.50 15.11 30.17
CA HIS A 632 8.34 13.92 30.00
C HIS A 632 9.55 14.09 29.07
N ARG A 633 9.87 15.31 28.64
CA ARG A 633 11.16 15.66 27.99
C ARG A 633 12.00 16.70 28.75
N LEU A 634 11.65 17.00 29.99
CA LEU A 634 12.40 17.94 30.86
C LEU A 634 13.09 17.26 32.04
N GLY A 635 13.49 16.00 31.88
CA GLY A 635 14.19 15.26 32.93
C GLY A 635 15.08 14.15 32.41
N VAL A 636 16.13 14.52 31.67
CA VAL A 636 17.55 14.16 31.89
C VAL A 636 18.38 15.30 31.31
#